data_AF-A0AAX3L833-F1
#
_entry.id   AF-A0AAX3L833-F1
#
_cell.length_a   1.000
_cell.length_b   1.000
_cell.length_c   1.000
_cell.angle_alpha   90.00
_cell.angle_beta   90.00
_cell.angle_gamma   90.00
#
_symmetry.space_group_name_H-M   'P 1'
#
loop_
_entity.id
_entity.type
_entity.pdbx_description
1 polymer ?
#
loop_
_entity_poly.entity_id
_entity_poly.type
_entity_poly.pdbx_seq_one_letter_code
_entity_poly.pdbx_strand_id
1 'polypeptide(L)' 'MAPILVFANNEHVRVLRIRDYRSKIRYLHSNQEVRSLDVIMVFSTFLNGKSGAVLVAADRYVSRKEILEAYDALLS' A
#
# COMPACT_ATOMS: atom_id res chain seq x y z
N MET A 1 5.10 -8.43 11.55
CA MET A 1 5.40 -7.31 10.62
C MET A 1 4.46 -7.40 9.43
N ALA A 2 3.65 -6.38 9.21
CA ALA A 2 2.75 -6.32 8.06
C ALA A 2 3.42 -5.55 6.90
N PRO A 3 3.38 -6.07 5.66
CA PRO A 3 3.79 -5.29 4.49
C PRO A 3 2.69 -4.27 4.14
N ILE A 4 3.11 -3.04 3.85
CA ILE A 4 2.25 -1.99 3.30
C ILE A 4 2.78 -1.57 1.94
N LEU A 5 1.89 -1.53 0.95
CA LEU A 5 2.13 -0.92 -0.35
C LEU A 5 1.97 0.59 -0.24
N VAL A 6 3.00 1.33 -0.63
CA VAL A 6 2.99 2.81 -0.66
C VAL A 6 3.05 3.29 -2.10
N PHE A 7 2.04 4.05 -2.49
CA PHE A 7 1.93 4.73 -3.78
C PHE A 7 2.04 6.23 -3.53
N ALA A 8 3.21 6.81 -3.86
CA ALA A 8 3.48 8.23 -3.65
C ALA A 8 3.73 8.92 -5.00
N ASN A 9 2.94 9.94 -5.32
CA ASN A 9 2.96 10.66 -6.58
C ASN A 9 3.00 9.69 -7.78
N ASN A 10 3.93 9.90 -8.71
CA ASN A 10 4.16 9.02 -9.87
C ASN A 10 5.38 8.09 -9.67
N GLU A 11 5.80 7.86 -8.43
CA GLU A 11 6.91 6.95 -8.16
C GLU A 11 6.48 5.48 -8.25
N HIS A 12 7.47 4.60 -8.42
CA HIS A 12 7.26 3.15 -8.30
C HIS A 12 6.74 2.79 -6.90
N VAL A 13 5.84 1.80 -6.84
CA VAL A 13 5.32 1.28 -5.58
C VAL A 13 6.45 0.79 -4.69
N ARG A 14 6.38 1.15 -3.40
CA ARG A 14 7.35 0.72 -2.40
C ARG A 14 6.70 -0.16 -1.35
N VAL A 15 7.47 -1.10 -0.81
CA VAL A 15 7.03 -1.92 0.33
C VAL A 15 7.66 -1.44 1.61
N LEU A 16 6.81 -1.12 2.58
CA LEU A 16 7.23 -0.87 3.95
C LEU A 16 6.84 -2.05 4.82
N ARG A 17 7.82 -2.59 5.57
CA ARG A 17 7.55 -3.56 6.61
C ARG A 17 7.40 -2.84 7.94
N ILE A 18 6.20 -2.85 8.50
CA ILE A 18 5.95 -2.20 9.80
C ILE A 18 5.64 -3.23 10.88
N ARG A 19 6.07 -2.96 12.12
CA ARG A 19 5.85 -3.86 13.27
C ARG A 19 4.38 -3.89 13.67
N ASP A 20 3.78 -2.71 13.80
CA ASP A 20 2.39 -2.53 14.21
C ASP A 20 1.57 -1.97 13.07
N TYR A 21 0.30 -2.37 12.96
CA TYR A 21 -0.63 -1.75 12.02
C TYR A 21 -0.78 -0.26 12.35
N ARG A 22 -0.50 0.59 11.36
CA ARG A 22 -0.73 2.03 11.46
C ARG A 22 -1.89 2.37 10.53
N SER A 23 -2.89 3.09 11.05
CA SER A 23 -3.95 3.67 10.23
C SER A 23 -3.47 4.84 9.38
N LYS A 24 -2.31 5.44 9.71
CA LYS A 24 -1.67 6.52 8.94
C LYS A 24 -0.15 6.38 8.88
N ILE A 25 0.44 6.76 7.76
CA ILE A 25 1.89 6.89 7.57
C ILE A 25 2.23 8.36 7.42
N ARG A 26 3.10 8.89 8.29
CA ARG A 26 3.67 10.23 8.13
C ARG A 26 4.94 10.14 7.30
N TYR A 27 5.09 11.03 6.34
CA TYR A 27 6.27 11.11 5.48
C TYR A 27 6.64 12.57 5.23
N LEU A 28 7.92 12.80 4.93
CA LEU A 28 8.42 14.10 4.53
C LEU A 28 8.30 14.21 3.01
N HIS A 29 7.55 15.19 2.55
CA HIS A 29 7.40 15.47 1.13
C HIS A 29 8.61 16.29 0.62
N SER A 30 8.82 16.34 -0.70
CA SER A 30 9.98 16.99 -1.33
C SER A 30 10.11 18.48 -1.01
N ASN A 31 9.00 19.15 -0.68
CA ASN A 31 8.94 20.55 -0.24
C ASN A 31 9.15 20.74 1.27
N GLN A 32 9.65 19.73 1.99
CA GLN A 32 9.84 19.70 3.44
C GLN A 32 8.56 19.80 4.29
N GLU A 33 7.38 19.66 3.69
CA GLU A 33 6.14 19.53 4.45
C GLU A 33 5.96 18.10 4.97
N VAL A 34 5.53 17.97 6.23
CA VAL A 34 5.10 16.68 6.77
C VAL A 34 3.69 16.40 6.28
N ARG A 35 3.53 15.29 5.54
CA ARG A 35 2.23 14.81 5.06
C ARG A 35 1.89 13.47 5.69
N SER A 36 0.62 13.09 5.59
CA SER A 36 0.13 11.80 6.07
C SER A 36 -0.68 11.07 5.00
N LEU A 37 -0.44 9.78 4.86
CA LEU A 37 -1.25 8.87 4.05
C LEU A 37 -2.11 8.01 4.95
N ASP A 38 -3.39 7.90 4.62
CA ASP A 38 -4.27 6.93 5.27
C ASP A 38 -3.96 5.53 4.75
N VAL A 39 -3.93 4.56 5.65
CA VAL A 39 -3.72 3.15 5.32
C VAL A 39 -5.08 2.47 5.29
N ILE A 40 -5.50 2.06 4.10
CA ILE A 40 -6.72 1.29 3.91
C ILE A 40 -6.41 -0.20 3.84
N MET A 41 -7.35 -1.01 4.31
CA MET A 41 -7.30 -2.46 4.18
C MET A 41 -8.27 -2.88 3.08
N VAL A 42 -7.75 -3.56 2.07
CA VAL A 42 -8.55 -4.10 0.96
C VAL A 42 -8.58 -5.61 1.09
N PHE A 43 -9.77 -6.17 1.24
CA PHE A 43 -9.98 -7.61 1.23
C PHE A 43 -10.15 -8.10 -0.22
N SER A 44 -9.43 -9.15 -0.57
CA SER A 44 -9.55 -9.80 -1.88
C SER A 44 -9.70 -11.31 -1.70
N THR A 45 -10.58 -11.88 -2.52
CA THR A 45 -10.74 -13.32 -2.68
C THR A 45 -10.26 -13.67 -4.08
N PHE A 46 -9.30 -14.58 -4.16
CA PHE A 46 -8.68 -15.04 -5.40
C PHE A 46 -9.50 -16.20 -6.00
N LEU A 47 -9.37 -16.41 -7.31
CA LEU A 47 -10.09 -17.46 -8.05
C LEU A 47 -9.82 -18.88 -7.53
N ASN A 48 -8.67 -19.09 -6.86
CA ASN A 48 -8.32 -20.36 -6.23
C ASN A 48 -8.96 -20.56 -4.83
N GLY A 49 -9.92 -19.71 -4.45
CA GLY A 49 -10.62 -19.77 -3.17
C GLY A 49 -9.83 -19.23 -1.97
N LYS A 50 -8.58 -18.79 -2.17
CA LYS A 50 -7.81 -18.12 -1.11
C LYS A 50 -8.34 -16.72 -0.90
N SER A 51 -8.31 -16.25 0.34
CA SER A 51 -8.58 -14.85 0.69
C SER A 51 -7.34 -14.21 1.30
N GLY A 52 -7.20 -12.92 1.08
CA GLY A 52 -6.12 -12.12 1.63
C GLY A 52 -6.57 -10.69 1.90
N ALA A 53 -5.75 -9.98 2.68
CA ALA A 53 -5.88 -8.56 2.90
C ALA A 53 -4.62 -7.85 2.39
N VAL A 54 -4.81 -6.78 1.63
CA VAL A 54 -3.74 -5.91 1.17
C VAL A 54 -3.87 -4.57 1.88
N LEU A 55 -2.78 -4.12 2.48
CA LEU A 55 -2.69 -2.82 3.15
C LEU A 55 -2.10 -1.82 2.16
N VAL A 56 -2.84 -0.74 1.90
CA VAL A 56 -2.49 0.25 0.88
C VAL A 56 -2.47 1.64 1.49
N ALA A 57 -1.39 2.38 1.24
CA ALA A 57 -1.27 3.80 1.51
C ALA A 57 -1.02 4.53 0.19
N ALA A 58 -1.84 5.54 -0.12
CA ALA A 58 -1.75 6.26 -1.39
C ALA A 58 -2.01 7.76 -1.23
N ASP A 59 -1.25 8.61 -1.93
CA ASP A 59 -1.52 10.05 -2.08
C ASP A 59 -2.22 10.41 -3.39
N ARG A 60 -2.40 9.42 -4.27
CA ARG A 60 -3.10 9.53 -5.54
C ARG A 60 -4.19 8.48 -5.66
N TYR A 61 -5.04 8.63 -6.68
CA TYR A 61 -5.92 7.55 -7.09
C TYR A 61 -5.09 6.35 -7.57
N VAL A 62 -5.41 5.17 -7.04
CA VAL A 62 -4.81 3.89 -7.43
C VAL A 62 -5.94 2.91 -7.71
N SER A 63 -5.93 2.31 -8.89
CA SER A 63 -6.94 1.32 -9.28
C SER A 63 -6.74 -0.01 -8.56
N ARG A 64 -7.82 -0.79 -8.42
CA ARG A 64 -7.74 -2.15 -7.86
C ARG A 64 -6.79 -3.05 -8.66
N LYS A 65 -6.72 -2.85 -9.98
CA LYS A 65 -5.81 -3.57 -10.87
C LYS A 65 -4.35 -3.30 -10.50
N GLU A 66 -3.96 -2.03 -10.37
CA GLU A 66 -2.61 -1.64 -9.95
C GLU A 66 -2.22 -2.23 -8.59
N ILE A 67 -3.16 -2.26 -7.63
CA ILE A 67 -2.92 -2.85 -6.30
C ILE A 67 -2.63 -4.35 -6.41
N LEU A 68 -3.39 -5.08 -7.23
CA LEU A 68 -3.20 -6.52 -7.42
C LEU A 68 -1.89 -6.82 -8.15
N GLU A 69 -1.57 -6.09 -9.21
CA GLU A 69 -0.31 -6.23 -9.94
C GLU A 69 0.89 -5.97 -9.03
N ALA A 70 0.82 -4.93 -8.19
CA ALA A 70 1.85 -4.65 -7.19
C ALA A 70 1.96 -5.74 -6.12
N TYR A 71 0.84 -6.34 -5.71
CA TYR A 71 0.83 -7.44 -4.74
C TYR A 71 1.44 -8.73 -5.31
N ASP A 72 1.08 -9.10 -6.53
CA ASP A 72 1.60 -10.29 -7.20
C ASP A 72 3.12 -10.20 -7.42
N ALA A 73 3.61 -9.00 -7.78
CA ALA A 73 5.04 -8.72 -7.91
C ALA A 73 5.84 -8.86 -6.60
N LEU A 74 5.18 -8.92 -5.44
CA LEU A 74 5.83 -9.14 -4.14
C LEU A 74 5.87 -10.59 -3.69
N LEU A 75 5.00 -11.42 -4.26
CA LEU A 75 4.94 -12.85 -3.99
C LEU A 75 5.79 -13.68 -4.97
N SER A 76 6.28 -13.05 -6.03
CA SER A 76 7.19 -13.63 -7.03
C SER A 76 8.65 -13.45 -6.64
#